data_AF-A0A8V0XS65-F1
#
_entry.id   AF-A0A8V0XS65-F1
#
_cell.length_a   1.000
_cell.length_b   1.000
_cell.length_c   1.000
_cell.angle_alpha   90.00
_cell.angle_beta   90.00
_cell.angle_gamma   90.00
#
_symmetry.space_group_name_H-M   'P 1'
#
loop_
_entity.id
_entity.type
_entity.pdbx_description
1 polymer ?
#
loop_
_entity_poly.entity_id
_entity_poly.type
_entity_poly.pdbx_seq_one_letter_code
_entity_poly.pdbx_strand_id
1 'polypeptide(L)'
;MWRHVARIHPDGERVAERIRGAADLPKIPIPSVPAFQPSTPIPERLEAVQRYIRELQYNHTGTQFFEIKKSRPLTGLMDLAKEMTKEALPIKCLEAVILGIYLTNNMTTLDRFPISFKTHFSGNYFRHIVLGVNFGGRYGALGISRREELMYKAPVFRTLSELIFDFEEAYRRCWHTLKKVKLGHCVSHDPHSVEQIEWKHSILDLDKLSREDFRKELERHARDMRLKIGKGTGPPSPTKDRKKDVSSPQRGQASPHRRNSRGDRRPSGEKKPADSKAMPDLNGYQIRV
;
A
#
# COMPACT_ATOMS: atom_id res chain seq x y z
N MET A 1 4.13 -1.64 -25.27
CA MET A 1 2.84 -2.32 -25.17
C MET A 1 2.66 -3.42 -26.22
N TRP A 2 2.46 -3.10 -27.51
CA TRP A 2 2.12 -4.10 -28.54
C TRP A 2 3.09 -5.28 -28.67
N ARG A 3 4.41 -5.06 -28.62
CA ARG A 3 5.41 -6.16 -28.58
C ARG A 3 5.20 -7.14 -27.41
N HIS A 4 4.73 -6.64 -26.27
CA HIS A 4 4.44 -7.49 -25.12
C HIS A 4 3.19 -8.33 -25.37
N VAL A 5 2.12 -7.71 -25.90
CA VAL A 5 0.86 -8.39 -26.30
C VAL A 5 1.16 -9.50 -27.32
N ALA A 6 1.93 -9.19 -28.35
CA ALA A 6 2.37 -10.12 -29.39
C ALA A 6 3.01 -11.40 -28.81
N ARG A 7 3.79 -11.24 -27.73
CA ARG A 7 4.49 -12.33 -27.06
C ARG A 7 3.62 -13.16 -26.12
N ILE A 8 2.62 -12.56 -25.46
CA ILE A 8 1.86 -13.23 -24.39
C ILE A 8 0.53 -13.81 -24.85
N HIS A 9 -0.07 -13.25 -25.91
CA HIS A 9 -1.34 -13.71 -26.45
C HIS A 9 -1.06 -14.79 -27.52
N PRO A 10 -1.79 -15.92 -27.54
CA PRO A 10 -1.57 -16.98 -28.53
C PRO A 10 -1.58 -16.46 -29.99
N ASP A 11 -2.51 -15.56 -30.31
CA ASP A 11 -2.61 -14.88 -31.62
C ASP A 11 -2.10 -13.43 -31.61
N GLY A 12 -1.05 -13.14 -30.84
CA GLY A 12 -0.72 -11.76 -30.46
C GLY A 12 -0.42 -10.79 -31.63
N GLU A 13 0.26 -11.23 -32.69
CA GLU A 13 0.49 -10.38 -33.87
C GLU A 13 -0.82 -10.06 -34.60
N ARG A 14 -1.69 -11.06 -34.79
CA ARG A 14 -3.02 -10.86 -35.40
C ARG A 14 -3.91 -9.93 -34.58
N VAL A 15 -3.84 -10.01 -33.25
CA VAL A 15 -4.54 -9.08 -32.36
C VAL A 15 -4.05 -7.65 -32.57
N ALA A 16 -2.74 -7.45 -32.69
CA ALA A 16 -2.16 -6.13 -32.93
C ALA A 16 -2.56 -5.57 -34.30
N GLU A 17 -2.50 -6.37 -35.36
CA GLU A 17 -2.91 -5.98 -36.71
C GLU A 17 -4.39 -5.60 -36.78
N ARG A 18 -5.26 -6.39 -36.13
CA ARG A 18 -6.70 -6.14 -36.11
C ARG A 18 -7.09 -4.83 -35.43
N ILE A 19 -6.35 -4.42 -34.39
CA ILE A 19 -6.73 -3.26 -33.56
C ILE A 19 -6.00 -1.99 -34.03
N ARG A 20 -4.74 -2.08 -34.45
CA ARG A 20 -3.93 -0.90 -34.75
C ARG A 20 -4.38 -0.25 -36.07
N GLY A 21 -4.85 0.98 -35.99
CA GLY A 21 -5.30 1.76 -37.16
C GLY A 21 -6.70 1.40 -37.65
N ALA A 22 -7.41 0.50 -36.95
CA ALA A 22 -8.80 0.17 -37.25
C ALA A 22 -9.71 1.39 -37.05
N ALA A 23 -10.59 1.64 -38.02
CA ALA A 23 -11.51 2.77 -38.02
C ALA A 23 -12.88 2.46 -37.38
N ASP A 24 -13.13 1.19 -37.07
CA ASP A 24 -14.39 0.64 -36.56
C ASP A 24 -14.36 0.29 -35.06
N LEU A 25 -13.33 0.74 -34.34
CA LEU A 25 -13.23 0.49 -32.91
C LEU A 25 -14.36 1.18 -32.14
N PRO A 26 -14.97 0.50 -31.14
CA PRO A 26 -16.02 1.10 -30.34
C PRO A 26 -15.48 2.29 -29.55
N LYS A 27 -16.21 3.41 -29.59
CA LYS A 27 -15.92 4.55 -28.74
C LYS A 27 -16.29 4.20 -27.30
N ILE A 28 -15.28 4.13 -26.42
CA ILE A 28 -15.49 3.84 -25.00
C ILE A 28 -16.02 5.11 -24.31
N PRO A 29 -17.19 5.07 -23.64
CA PRO A 29 -17.69 6.22 -22.90
C PRO A 29 -16.80 6.48 -21.69
N ILE A 30 -16.54 7.76 -21.40
CA ILE A 30 -15.77 8.17 -20.21
C ILE A 30 -16.69 8.01 -18.99
N PRO A 31 -16.33 7.16 -18.00
CA PRO A 31 -17.08 7.03 -16.76
C PRO A 31 -17.22 8.37 -16.03
N SER A 32 -18.43 8.65 -15.53
CA SER A 32 -18.66 9.88 -14.76
C SER A 32 -18.13 9.74 -13.35
N VAL A 33 -17.27 10.66 -12.92
CA VAL A 33 -16.75 10.69 -11.54
C VAL A 33 -17.94 10.86 -10.58
N PRO A 34 -18.11 9.99 -9.57
CA PRO A 34 -19.27 10.04 -8.70
C PRO A 34 -19.26 11.30 -7.84
N ALA A 35 -20.41 11.99 -7.81
CA ALA A 35 -20.67 13.13 -6.93
C ALA A 35 -21.73 12.75 -5.90
N PHE A 36 -21.57 13.22 -4.67
CA PHE A 36 -22.41 12.79 -3.55
C PHE A 36 -23.13 13.98 -2.93
N GLN A 37 -24.43 13.82 -2.68
CA GLN A 37 -25.14 14.75 -1.82
C GLN A 37 -24.69 14.56 -0.36
N PRO A 38 -24.69 15.61 0.47
CA PRO A 38 -24.36 15.49 1.89
C PRO A 38 -25.20 14.46 2.65
N SER A 39 -26.44 14.23 2.22
CA SER A 39 -27.39 13.25 2.78
C SER A 39 -27.09 11.79 2.41
N THR A 40 -26.36 11.53 1.32
CA THR A 40 -26.08 10.15 0.87
C THR A 40 -25.25 9.41 1.93
N PRO A 41 -25.66 8.24 2.43
CA PRO A 41 -24.90 7.46 3.41
C PRO A 41 -23.51 7.04 2.89
N ILE A 42 -22.50 7.02 3.75
CA ILE A 42 -21.13 6.62 3.38
C ILE A 42 -21.05 5.24 2.69
N PRO A 43 -21.75 4.19 3.15
CA PRO A 43 -21.73 2.89 2.45
C PRO A 43 -22.15 2.98 0.98
N GLU A 44 -23.20 3.74 0.68
CA GLU A 44 -23.68 3.95 -0.69
C GLU A 44 -22.65 4.74 -1.52
N ARG A 45 -22.01 5.74 -0.92
CA ARG A 45 -20.90 6.46 -1.58
C ARG A 45 -19.74 5.53 -1.91
N LEU A 46 -19.37 4.63 -0.99
CA LEU A 46 -18.30 3.65 -1.21
C LEU A 46 -18.64 2.67 -2.34
N GLU A 47 -19.90 2.23 -2.44
CA GLU A 47 -20.36 1.41 -3.55
C GLU A 47 -20.23 2.14 -4.89
N ALA A 48 -20.63 3.41 -4.96
CA ALA A 48 -20.48 4.23 -6.15
C ALA A 48 -19.00 4.48 -6.51
N VAL A 49 -18.13 4.75 -5.53
CA VAL A 49 -16.67 4.84 -5.74
C VAL A 49 -16.13 3.52 -6.30
N GLN A 50 -16.52 2.39 -5.73
CA GLN A 50 -16.08 1.09 -6.22
C GLN A 50 -16.60 0.78 -7.62
N ARG A 51 -17.84 1.18 -7.94
CA ARG A 51 -18.43 1.03 -9.28
C ARG A 51 -17.62 1.81 -10.31
N TYR A 52 -17.30 3.07 -10.02
CA TYR A 52 -16.42 3.89 -10.86
C TYR A 52 -15.04 3.23 -11.09
N ILE A 53 -14.41 2.73 -10.03
CA ILE A 53 -13.14 1.99 -10.13
C ILE A 53 -13.27 0.76 -11.04
N ARG A 54 -14.40 0.03 -11.01
CA ARG A 54 -14.66 -1.13 -11.88
C ARG A 54 -14.89 -0.73 -13.33
N GLU A 55 -15.57 0.39 -13.58
CA GLU A 55 -15.84 0.91 -14.93
C GLU A 55 -14.55 1.25 -15.69
N LEU A 56 -13.48 1.62 -14.97
CA LEU A 56 -12.14 1.79 -15.56
C LEU A 56 -11.51 0.45 -16.00
N GLN A 57 -11.98 -0.68 -15.48
CA GLN A 57 -11.49 -2.04 -15.76
C GLN A 57 -10.09 -2.35 -15.20
N TYR A 58 -9.85 -3.63 -14.91
CA TYR A 58 -8.52 -4.11 -14.54
C TYR A 58 -7.61 -4.14 -15.76
N ASN A 59 -6.41 -3.58 -15.64
CA ASN A 59 -5.45 -3.51 -16.74
C ASN A 59 -4.78 -4.87 -17.02
N HIS A 60 -5.26 -5.53 -18.07
CA HIS A 60 -4.70 -6.79 -18.61
C HIS A 60 -3.69 -6.59 -19.75
N THR A 61 -3.40 -5.36 -20.17
CA THR A 61 -2.52 -5.07 -21.33
C THR A 61 -1.05 -5.40 -21.10
N GLY A 62 -0.66 -5.64 -19.85
CA GLY A 62 0.74 -5.84 -19.44
C GLY A 62 1.56 -4.54 -19.36
N THR A 63 1.00 -3.39 -19.72
CA THR A 63 1.65 -2.07 -19.62
C THR A 63 0.89 -1.21 -18.62
N GLN A 64 1.56 -0.74 -17.57
CA GLN A 64 0.97 0.19 -16.61
C GLN A 64 0.95 1.60 -17.22
N PHE A 65 -0.18 2.29 -17.14
CA PHE A 65 -0.36 3.61 -17.77
C PHE A 65 0.03 4.75 -16.84
N PHE A 66 -0.18 4.60 -15.52
CA PHE A 66 0.11 5.64 -14.55
C PHE A 66 1.25 5.21 -13.62
N GLU A 67 2.39 5.90 -13.68
CA GLU A 67 3.53 5.59 -12.81
C GLU A 67 3.27 6.08 -11.37
N ILE A 68 3.23 5.14 -10.42
CA ILE A 68 3.06 5.48 -8.99
C ILE A 68 4.38 5.27 -8.25
N LYS A 69 5.02 6.39 -7.89
CA LYS A 69 6.14 6.41 -6.95
C LYS A 69 5.59 6.49 -5.54
N LYS A 70 5.70 5.39 -4.78
CA LYS A 70 5.17 5.28 -3.41
C LYS A 70 5.72 6.30 -2.41
N SER A 71 6.90 6.85 -2.65
CA SER A 71 7.52 7.90 -1.83
C SER A 71 7.11 9.31 -2.24
N ARG A 72 6.25 9.47 -3.25
CA ARG A 72 5.75 10.78 -3.66
C ARG A 72 4.84 11.33 -2.53
N PRO A 73 4.91 12.64 -2.24
CA PRO A 73 3.95 13.31 -1.36
C PRO A 73 2.50 13.07 -1.80
N LEU A 74 1.57 13.09 -0.84
CA LEU A 74 0.14 12.84 -1.09
C LEU A 74 -0.42 13.78 -2.17
N THR A 75 -0.08 15.07 -2.11
CA THR A 75 -0.49 16.07 -3.12
C THR A 75 -0.16 15.66 -4.56
N GLY A 76 1.07 15.19 -4.80
CA GLY A 76 1.47 14.73 -6.13
C GLY A 76 0.80 13.40 -6.55
N LEU A 77 0.33 12.60 -5.59
CA LEU A 77 -0.47 11.41 -5.88
C LEU A 77 -1.94 11.77 -6.17
N MET A 78 -2.47 12.85 -5.59
CA MET A 78 -3.81 13.36 -5.88
C MET A 78 -3.88 13.99 -7.28
N ASP A 79 -2.83 14.70 -7.71
CA ASP A 79 -2.73 15.18 -9.10
C ASP A 79 -2.77 14.02 -10.09
N LEU A 80 -2.04 12.94 -9.80
CA LEU A 80 -2.05 11.72 -10.61
C LEU A 80 -3.43 11.05 -10.61
N ALA A 81 -4.12 10.99 -9.47
CA ALA A 81 -5.48 10.46 -9.40
C ALA A 81 -6.47 11.27 -10.24
N LYS A 82 -6.32 12.61 -10.25
CA LYS A 82 -7.10 13.51 -11.09
C LYS A 82 -6.80 13.33 -12.59
N GLU A 83 -5.58 12.93 -12.93
CA GLU A 83 -5.23 12.53 -14.30
C GLU A 83 -5.91 11.20 -14.67
N MET A 84 -5.91 10.21 -13.78
CA MET A 84 -6.61 8.93 -14.00
C MET A 84 -8.09 9.14 -14.33
N THR A 85 -8.77 10.08 -13.66
CA THR A 85 -10.19 10.35 -13.92
C THR A 85 -10.46 11.04 -15.25
N LYS A 86 -9.49 11.79 -15.77
CA LYS A 86 -9.57 12.47 -17.06
C LYS A 86 -9.26 11.53 -18.23
N GLU A 87 -8.20 10.74 -18.09
CA GLU A 87 -7.72 9.83 -19.13
C GLU A 87 -8.56 8.54 -19.19
N ALA A 88 -9.20 8.14 -18.08
CA ALA A 88 -10.12 7.02 -17.99
C ALA A 88 -9.56 5.69 -18.56
N LEU A 89 -8.27 5.42 -18.31
CA LEU A 89 -7.58 4.21 -18.77
C LEU A 89 -7.68 3.07 -17.73
N PRO A 90 -7.53 1.80 -18.17
CA PRO A 90 -7.48 0.66 -17.24
C PRO A 90 -6.38 0.74 -16.19
N ILE A 91 -6.73 0.34 -14.97
CA ILE A 91 -5.86 0.46 -13.78
C ILE A 91 -5.58 -0.90 -13.12
N LYS A 92 -4.55 -0.94 -12.29
CA LYS A 92 -4.22 -2.07 -11.40
C LYS A 92 -4.43 -1.69 -9.94
N CYS A 93 -4.17 -2.64 -9.05
CA CYS A 93 -4.48 -2.53 -7.63
C CYS A 93 -3.80 -1.33 -6.93
N LEU A 94 -2.58 -0.91 -7.29
CA LEU A 94 -1.95 0.25 -6.68
C LEU A 94 -2.58 1.58 -7.15
N GLU A 95 -2.95 1.67 -8.44
CA GLU A 95 -3.65 2.82 -9.02
C GLU A 95 -5.04 2.97 -8.40
N ALA A 96 -5.77 1.87 -8.21
CA ALA A 96 -7.05 1.87 -7.53
C ALA A 96 -6.98 2.33 -6.07
N VAL A 97 -5.87 2.07 -5.36
CA VAL A 97 -5.67 2.57 -3.99
C VAL A 97 -5.55 4.09 -3.98
N ILE A 98 -4.73 4.65 -4.89
CA ILE A 98 -4.55 6.10 -5.01
C ILE A 98 -5.85 6.79 -5.43
N LEU A 99 -6.55 6.21 -6.41
CA LEU A 99 -7.84 6.71 -6.86
C LEU A 99 -8.91 6.62 -5.77
N GLY A 100 -8.94 5.52 -5.01
CA GLY A 100 -9.83 5.35 -3.86
C GLY A 100 -9.61 6.42 -2.80
N ILE A 101 -8.36 6.76 -2.49
CA ILE A 101 -8.01 7.88 -1.59
C ILE A 101 -8.59 9.19 -2.15
N TYR A 102 -8.29 9.52 -3.41
CA TYR A 102 -8.77 10.75 -4.04
C TYR A 102 -10.30 10.91 -3.98
N LEU A 103 -11.04 9.86 -4.34
CA LEU A 103 -12.50 9.88 -4.41
C LEU A 103 -13.20 9.91 -3.03
N THR A 104 -12.45 9.70 -1.96
CA THR A 104 -12.99 9.62 -0.58
C THR A 104 -12.44 10.70 0.35
N ASN A 105 -11.66 11.67 -0.15
CA ASN A 105 -11.11 12.76 0.68
C ASN A 105 -12.21 13.55 1.40
N ASN A 106 -13.35 13.79 0.75
CA ASN A 106 -14.47 14.54 1.34
C ASN A 106 -15.31 13.73 2.36
N MET A 107 -14.95 12.48 2.65
CA MET A 107 -15.63 11.62 3.62
C MET A 107 -14.86 11.63 4.95
N THR A 108 -14.90 12.72 5.70
CA THR A 108 -14.07 12.94 6.91
C THR A 108 -14.33 11.96 8.07
N THR A 109 -15.45 11.22 8.03
CA THR A 109 -15.80 10.17 9.00
C THR A 109 -15.31 8.77 8.58
N LEU A 110 -14.61 8.68 7.45
CA LEU A 110 -14.09 7.44 6.87
C LEU A 110 -12.55 7.43 6.96
N ASP A 111 -12.01 6.61 7.86
CA ASP A 111 -10.57 6.35 7.87
C ASP A 111 -10.19 5.46 6.68
N ARG A 112 -9.02 5.73 6.08
CA ARG A 112 -8.51 5.02 4.89
C ARG A 112 -7.06 4.66 5.10
N PHE A 113 -6.68 3.42 4.86
CA PHE A 113 -5.33 2.93 5.11
C PHE A 113 -4.96 1.81 4.12
N PRO A 114 -3.72 1.76 3.59
CA PRO A 114 -3.37 0.75 2.61
C PRO A 114 -3.12 -0.62 3.27
N ILE A 115 -3.65 -1.69 2.66
CA ILE A 115 -3.43 -3.07 3.08
C ILE A 115 -2.73 -3.81 1.94
N SER A 116 -1.46 -4.18 2.12
CA SER A 116 -0.70 -4.95 1.14
C SER A 116 -0.57 -6.41 1.55
N PHE A 117 -0.80 -7.31 0.60
CA PHE A 117 -0.63 -8.75 0.76
C PHE A 117 0.58 -9.23 -0.05
N LYS A 118 1.35 -10.15 0.54
CA LYS A 118 2.33 -10.98 -0.16
C LYS A 118 1.83 -12.42 -0.06
N THR A 119 1.62 -13.06 -1.20
CA THR A 119 1.15 -14.44 -1.29
C THR A 119 2.13 -15.30 -2.07
N HIS A 120 2.00 -16.62 -1.95
CA HIS A 120 2.78 -17.61 -2.66
C HIS A 120 1.85 -18.57 -3.40
N PHE A 121 2.13 -18.84 -4.68
CA PHE A 121 1.41 -19.81 -5.50
C PHE A 121 2.35 -20.37 -6.57
N SER A 122 2.34 -21.69 -6.78
CA SER A 122 3.13 -22.37 -7.81
C SER A 122 4.60 -21.92 -7.87
N GLY A 123 5.28 -21.90 -6.71
CA GLY A 123 6.70 -21.53 -6.58
C GLY A 123 7.01 -20.03 -6.71
N ASN A 124 6.00 -19.19 -6.93
CA ASN A 124 6.16 -17.76 -7.18
C ASN A 124 5.52 -16.91 -6.08
N TYR A 125 6.11 -15.74 -5.84
CA TYR A 125 5.55 -14.74 -4.94
C TYR A 125 4.78 -13.67 -5.69
N PHE A 126 3.60 -13.34 -5.18
CA PHE A 126 2.73 -12.33 -5.74
C PHE A 126 2.45 -11.25 -4.70
N ARG A 127 2.25 -10.02 -5.16
CA ARG A 127 1.88 -8.89 -4.31
C ARG A 127 0.52 -8.37 -4.75
N HIS A 128 -0.23 -7.87 -3.80
CA HIS A 128 -1.53 -7.27 -4.02
C HIS A 128 -1.75 -6.17 -2.98
N ILE A 129 -2.58 -5.16 -3.27
CA ILE A 129 -2.87 -4.07 -2.35
C ILE A 129 -4.31 -3.60 -2.52
N VAL A 130 -4.98 -3.32 -1.42
CA VAL A 130 -6.30 -2.68 -1.38
C VAL A 130 -6.26 -1.48 -0.44
N LEU A 131 -7.27 -0.62 -0.53
CA LEU A 131 -7.48 0.47 0.40
C LEU A 131 -8.45 -0.03 1.47
N GLY A 132 -7.92 -0.38 2.65
CA GLY A 132 -8.74 -0.63 3.82
C GLY A 132 -9.49 0.63 4.22
N VAL A 133 -10.74 0.47 4.63
CA VAL A 133 -11.58 1.56 5.12
C VAL A 133 -12.18 1.21 6.47
N ASN A 134 -12.39 2.21 7.31
CA ASN A 134 -13.10 2.07 8.59
C ASN A 134 -14.13 3.20 8.74
N PHE A 135 -15.40 2.82 8.86
CA PHE A 135 -16.54 3.73 9.05
C PHE A 135 -17.38 3.25 10.22
N GLY A 136 -17.60 4.09 11.23
CA GLY A 136 -18.41 3.73 12.39
C GLY A 136 -17.90 2.50 13.16
N GLY A 137 -16.58 2.26 13.14
CA GLY A 137 -15.96 1.09 13.76
C GLY A 137 -16.11 -0.21 12.97
N ARG A 138 -16.62 -0.14 11.73
CA ARG A 138 -16.72 -1.27 10.81
C ARG A 138 -15.68 -1.17 9.70
N TYR A 139 -15.01 -2.28 9.43
CA TYR A 139 -13.94 -2.39 8.45
C TYR A 139 -14.49 -2.87 7.10
N GLY A 140 -13.91 -2.36 6.02
CA GLY A 140 -14.17 -2.77 4.64
C GLY A 140 -12.95 -2.49 3.76
N ALA A 141 -13.11 -2.57 2.45
CA ALA A 141 -12.05 -2.27 1.49
C ALA A 141 -12.58 -1.76 0.15
N LEU A 142 -11.81 -0.88 -0.47
CA LEU A 142 -11.92 -0.49 -1.89
C LEU A 142 -10.70 -1.03 -2.64
N GLY A 143 -10.85 -1.32 -3.92
CA GLY A 143 -9.70 -1.66 -4.77
C GLY A 143 -10.10 -2.23 -6.11
N ILE A 144 -9.11 -2.80 -6.81
CA ILE A 144 -9.35 -3.55 -8.04
C ILE A 144 -8.42 -4.75 -8.09
N SER A 145 -8.96 -5.88 -8.51
CA SER A 145 -8.24 -7.14 -8.65
C SER A 145 -8.82 -7.91 -9.82
N ARG A 146 -8.07 -8.90 -10.29
CA ARG A 146 -8.56 -9.86 -11.31
C ARG A 146 -9.62 -10.80 -10.76
N ARG A 147 -9.72 -10.90 -9.43
CA ARG A 147 -10.69 -11.72 -8.71
C ARG A 147 -11.58 -10.83 -7.85
N GLU A 148 -12.89 -10.99 -7.97
CA GLU A 148 -13.85 -10.11 -7.30
C GLU A 148 -13.75 -10.15 -5.78
N GLU A 149 -13.48 -11.33 -5.22
CA GLU A 149 -13.33 -11.52 -3.78
C GLU A 149 -12.05 -10.91 -3.19
N LEU A 150 -11.13 -10.46 -4.05
CA LEU A 150 -9.85 -9.85 -3.67
C LEU A 150 -9.84 -8.34 -3.94
N MET A 151 -10.99 -7.66 -3.87
CA MET A 151 -11.05 -6.20 -3.99
C MET A 151 -12.03 -5.58 -3.00
N TYR A 152 -13.24 -5.24 -3.44
CA TYR A 152 -14.26 -4.59 -2.63
C TYR A 152 -14.74 -5.47 -1.49
N LYS A 153 -14.87 -4.86 -0.32
CA LYS A 153 -15.51 -5.43 0.87
C LYS A 153 -16.36 -4.33 1.50
N ALA A 154 -17.66 -4.57 1.60
CA ALA A 154 -18.55 -3.63 2.29
C ALA A 154 -18.06 -3.39 3.73
N PRO A 155 -18.22 -2.18 4.30
CA PRO A 155 -17.75 -1.86 5.65
C PRO A 155 -18.66 -2.48 6.73
N VAL A 156 -18.61 -3.81 6.86
CA VAL A 156 -19.49 -4.60 7.76
C VAL A 156 -18.73 -5.38 8.82
N PHE A 157 -17.42 -5.61 8.60
CA PHE A 157 -16.56 -6.39 9.49
C PHE A 157 -16.34 -5.66 10.81
N ARG A 158 -16.47 -6.36 11.95
CA ARG A 158 -16.40 -5.73 13.28
C ARG A 158 -14.98 -5.40 13.70
N THR A 159 -14.03 -6.17 13.17
CA THR A 159 -12.62 -6.06 13.51
C THR A 159 -11.77 -6.07 12.25
N LEU A 160 -10.53 -5.59 12.37
CA LEU A 160 -9.56 -5.66 11.28
C LEU A 160 -9.19 -7.11 10.98
N SER A 161 -9.10 -7.96 12.01
CA SER A 161 -8.84 -9.39 11.83
C SER A 161 -9.88 -10.11 10.99
N GLU A 162 -11.18 -9.83 11.19
CA GLU A 162 -12.24 -10.42 10.37
C GLU A 162 -12.08 -10.07 8.88
N LEU A 163 -11.82 -8.79 8.57
CA LEU A 163 -11.57 -8.36 7.19
C LEU A 163 -10.35 -9.07 6.58
N ILE A 164 -9.23 -9.15 7.31
CA ILE A 164 -8.00 -9.77 6.81
C ILE A 164 -8.17 -11.28 6.61
N PHE A 165 -8.90 -11.96 7.51
CA PHE A 165 -9.19 -13.38 7.37
C PHE A 165 -10.12 -13.67 6.18
N ASP A 166 -11.04 -12.77 5.87
CA ASP A 166 -11.86 -12.88 4.66
C ASP A 166 -11.00 -12.78 3.37
N PHE A 167 -10.01 -11.89 3.33
CA PHE A 167 -9.03 -11.87 2.23
C PHE A 167 -8.16 -13.14 2.19
N GLU A 168 -7.70 -13.64 3.35
CA GLU A 168 -6.93 -14.90 3.43
C GLU A 168 -7.72 -16.08 2.87
N GLU A 169 -9.01 -16.16 3.21
CA GLU A 169 -9.95 -17.16 2.67
C GLU A 169 -10.07 -17.03 1.16
N ALA A 170 -10.29 -15.82 0.64
CA ALA A 170 -10.37 -15.56 -0.80
C ALA A 170 -9.08 -15.95 -1.55
N TYR A 171 -7.90 -15.72 -0.96
CA TYR A 171 -6.64 -16.20 -1.54
C TYR A 171 -6.56 -17.73 -1.54
N ARG A 172 -7.01 -18.39 -0.49
CA ARG A 172 -6.98 -19.84 -0.41
C ARG A 172 -7.89 -20.49 -1.44
N ARG A 173 -9.05 -19.89 -1.74
CA ARG A 173 -9.94 -20.32 -2.82
C ARG A 173 -9.30 -20.24 -4.20
N CYS A 174 -8.25 -19.43 -4.37
CA CYS A 174 -7.43 -19.40 -5.58
C CYS A 174 -6.07 -20.06 -5.43
N TRP A 175 -5.91 -20.95 -4.44
CA TRP A 175 -4.69 -21.72 -4.14
C TRP A 175 -3.47 -20.87 -3.78
N HIS A 176 -3.66 -19.59 -3.46
CA HIS A 176 -2.61 -18.75 -2.92
C HIS A 176 -2.48 -18.96 -1.40
N THR A 177 -1.26 -19.11 -0.92
CA THR A 177 -0.94 -19.07 0.52
C THR A 177 -0.56 -17.65 0.91
N LEU A 178 -1.25 -17.06 1.89
CA LEU A 178 -0.88 -15.75 2.43
C LEU A 178 0.41 -15.87 3.26
N LYS A 179 1.40 -15.03 2.94
CA LYS A 179 2.73 -15.05 3.60
C LYS A 179 2.98 -13.82 4.44
N LYS A 180 2.65 -12.63 3.93
CA LYS A 180 2.80 -11.39 4.69
C LYS A 180 1.63 -10.45 4.48
N VAL A 181 1.24 -9.74 5.53
CA VAL A 181 0.33 -8.59 5.48
C VAL A 181 1.11 -7.35 5.92
N LYS A 182 1.00 -6.26 5.16
CA LYS A 182 1.57 -4.96 5.53
C LYS A 182 0.44 -3.95 5.60
N LEU A 183 0.31 -3.31 6.74
CA LEU A 183 -0.72 -2.34 7.03
C LEU A 183 -0.07 -0.97 7.12
N GLY A 184 -0.62 -0.01 6.40
CA GLY A 184 -0.26 1.39 6.53
C GLY A 184 -1.02 2.11 7.62
N HIS A 185 -0.65 3.35 7.88
CA HIS A 185 -1.41 4.24 8.76
C HIS A 185 -2.57 4.92 7.99
N CYS A 186 -3.43 5.62 8.71
CA CYS A 186 -4.50 6.43 8.13
C CYS A 186 -3.93 7.51 7.20
N VAL A 187 -4.55 7.67 6.03
CA VAL A 187 -4.17 8.65 5.02
C VAL A 187 -4.93 9.96 5.28
N SER A 188 -4.21 11.08 5.27
CA SER A 188 -4.79 12.42 5.43
C SER A 188 -5.91 12.69 4.41
N HIS A 189 -6.97 13.38 4.87
CA HIS A 189 -8.05 13.87 4.01
C HIS A 189 -7.69 15.13 3.23
N ASP A 190 -6.60 15.82 3.62
CA ASP A 190 -6.11 16.99 2.91
C ASP A 190 -5.42 16.58 1.59
N PRO A 191 -6.03 16.88 0.43
CA PRO A 191 -5.44 16.52 -0.86
C PRO A 191 -4.15 17.29 -1.15
N HIS A 192 -3.83 18.36 -0.41
CA HIS A 192 -2.63 19.18 -0.59
C HIS A 192 -1.52 18.82 0.41
N SER A 193 -1.73 17.80 1.25
CA SER A 193 -0.71 17.35 2.20
C SER A 193 0.59 16.97 1.49
N VAL A 194 1.69 17.46 2.06
CA VAL A 194 3.06 17.14 1.63
C VAL A 194 3.60 15.87 2.29
N GLU A 195 2.83 15.26 3.20
CA GLU A 195 3.20 14.00 3.85
C GLU A 195 3.18 12.83 2.85
N GLN A 196 3.97 11.80 3.15
CA GLN A 196 3.95 10.56 2.40
C GLN A 196 2.95 9.59 3.03
N ILE A 197 2.32 8.77 2.19
CA ILE A 197 1.50 7.65 2.68
C ILE A 197 2.44 6.67 3.42
N GLU A 198 2.14 6.38 4.69
CA GLU A 198 2.85 5.35 5.43
C GLU A 198 2.35 3.97 5.01
N TRP A 199 3.03 3.32 4.06
CA TRP A 199 2.59 2.04 3.47
C TRP A 199 2.81 0.79 4.33
N LYS A 200 3.67 0.87 5.34
CA LYS A 200 4.20 -0.29 6.07
C LYS A 200 4.43 0.03 7.55
N HIS A 201 3.40 0.55 8.20
CA HIS A 201 3.42 0.83 9.64
C HIS A 201 3.57 -0.48 10.44
N SER A 202 2.77 -1.49 10.09
CA SER A 202 2.86 -2.84 10.65
C SER A 202 3.16 -3.86 9.55
N ILE A 203 4.13 -4.73 9.79
CA ILE A 203 4.52 -5.81 8.86
C ILE A 203 4.38 -7.13 9.60
N LEU A 204 3.40 -7.93 9.21
CA LEU A 204 3.06 -9.18 9.85
C LEU A 204 3.48 -10.35 8.94
N ASP A 205 4.32 -11.23 9.49
CA ASP A 205 4.87 -12.39 8.78
C ASP A 205 4.18 -13.65 9.28
N LEU A 206 3.32 -14.25 8.44
CA LEU A 206 2.49 -15.39 8.85
C LEU A 206 3.31 -16.67 9.02
N ASP A 207 4.52 -16.73 8.46
CA ASP A 207 5.43 -17.85 8.69
C ASP A 207 6.09 -17.78 10.10
N LYS A 208 6.00 -16.63 10.79
CA LYS A 208 6.64 -16.39 12.10
C LYS A 208 5.65 -16.20 13.25
N LEU A 209 4.39 -15.94 12.94
CA LEU A 209 3.36 -15.63 13.93
C LEU A 209 2.39 -16.80 14.06
N SER A 210 2.03 -17.14 15.29
CA SER A 210 0.88 -18.01 15.53
C SER A 210 -0.41 -17.33 15.06
N ARG A 211 -1.48 -18.11 14.83
CA ARG A 211 -2.80 -17.58 14.45
C ARG A 211 -3.32 -16.57 15.48
N GLU A 212 -3.07 -16.81 16.76
CA GLU A 212 -3.50 -15.94 17.87
C GLU A 212 -2.67 -14.65 17.92
N ASP A 213 -1.34 -14.75 17.80
CA ASP A 213 -0.46 -13.57 17.80
C ASP A 213 -0.71 -12.69 16.57
N PHE A 214 -0.96 -13.30 15.42
CA PHE A 214 -1.35 -12.58 14.22
C PHE A 214 -2.64 -11.77 14.45
N ARG A 215 -3.67 -12.38 15.06
CA ARG A 215 -4.90 -11.67 15.44
C ARG A 215 -4.60 -10.53 16.42
N LYS A 216 -3.80 -10.77 17.46
CA LYS A 216 -3.42 -9.75 18.45
C LYS A 216 -2.72 -8.55 17.80
N GLU A 217 -1.79 -8.78 16.88
CA GLU A 217 -1.09 -7.72 16.17
C GLU A 217 -2.01 -6.94 15.20
N LEU A 218 -2.99 -7.60 14.56
CA LEU A 218 -4.00 -6.91 13.77
C LEU A 218 -4.86 -5.97 14.63
N GLU A 219 -5.34 -6.44 15.78
CA GLU A 219 -6.13 -5.60 16.68
C GLU A 219 -5.30 -4.51 17.36
N ARG A 220 -4.01 -4.77 17.60
CA ARG A 220 -3.06 -3.74 18.04
C ARG A 220 -2.93 -2.64 17.01
N HIS A 221 -2.69 -2.98 15.74
CA HIS A 221 -2.63 -2.00 14.66
C HIS A 221 -3.94 -1.21 14.52
N ALA A 222 -5.09 -1.88 14.63
CA ALA A 222 -6.40 -1.24 14.62
C ALA A 222 -6.56 -0.20 15.75
N ARG A 223 -6.03 -0.47 16.95
CA ARG A 223 -6.00 0.51 18.06
C ARG A 223 -5.05 1.67 17.78
N ASP A 224 -3.86 1.40 17.27
CA ASP A 224 -2.86 2.42 16.95
C ASP A 224 -3.40 3.45 15.94
N MET A 225 -4.16 2.99 14.93
CA MET A 225 -4.87 3.86 13.98
C MET A 225 -5.93 4.75 14.66
N ARG A 226 -6.79 4.18 15.52
CA ARG A 226 -7.85 4.92 16.22
C ARG A 226 -7.31 6.00 17.16
N LEU A 227 -6.17 5.73 17.80
CA LEU A 227 -5.51 6.66 18.70
C LEU A 227 -4.62 7.68 17.95
N LYS A 228 -4.54 7.61 16.61
CA LYS A 228 -3.64 8.41 15.77
C LYS A 228 -2.19 8.37 16.25
N ILE A 229 -1.77 7.25 16.83
CA ILE A 229 -0.40 7.07 17.31
C ILE A 229 0.46 6.81 16.08
N GLY A 230 1.14 7.86 15.61
CA GLY A 230 2.22 7.76 14.64
C GLY A 230 3.56 7.60 15.35
N LYS A 231 4.59 7.15 14.62
CA LYS A 231 5.97 7.28 15.10
C LYS A 231 6.33 8.76 15.18
N GLY A 232 6.16 9.37 16.35
CA GLY A 232 6.58 10.75 16.62
C GLY A 232 5.71 11.55 17.61
N THR A 233 4.54 11.05 18.02
CA THR A 233 3.61 11.80 18.90
C THR A 233 3.41 11.19 20.28
N GLY A 234 4.11 10.09 20.61
CA GLY A 234 4.12 9.51 21.95
C GLY A 234 5.31 10.01 22.77
N PRO A 235 5.15 10.28 24.08
CA PRO A 235 6.31 10.45 24.97
C PRO A 235 7.17 9.18 24.90
N PRO A 236 8.51 9.30 24.90
CA PRO A 236 9.38 8.13 24.86
C PRO A 236 9.03 7.21 26.03
N SER A 237 8.71 5.95 25.72
CA SER A 237 8.52 4.92 26.73
C SER A 237 9.74 4.89 27.65
N PRO A 238 9.58 4.91 28.98
CA PRO A 238 10.71 4.84 29.88
C PRO A 238 11.41 3.51 29.68
N THR A 239 12.71 3.55 29.41
CA THR A 239 13.56 2.36 29.43
C THR A 239 13.49 1.78 30.85
N LYS A 240 13.08 0.51 30.95
CA LYS A 240 13.17 -0.26 32.20
C LYS A 240 14.65 -0.54 32.48
N ASP A 241 15.36 0.43 33.04
CA ASP A 241 16.57 0.16 33.80
C ASP A 241 16.22 0.10 35.28
N ARG A 242 16.42 -1.12 35.79
CA ARG A 242 16.11 -1.57 37.14
C ARG A 242 17.12 -0.97 38.12
N LYS A 243 16.60 -0.24 39.10
CA LYS A 243 17.23 0.31 40.32
C LYS A 243 18.48 -0.45 40.83
N LYS A 244 19.51 0.33 41.19
CA LYS A 244 20.46 0.25 42.32
C LYS A 244 21.52 1.35 42.04
N ASP A 245 21.97 2.25 42.90
CA ASP A 245 21.86 2.45 44.34
C ASP A 245 22.02 3.95 44.62
N VAL A 246 21.61 4.33 45.82
CA VAL A 246 21.65 5.66 46.41
C VAL A 246 23.09 6.00 46.81
N SER A 247 23.64 7.18 46.44
CA SER A 247 24.67 7.92 47.21
C SER A 247 25.05 9.27 46.55
N SER A 248 25.28 10.26 47.41
CA SER A 248 25.40 11.72 47.23
C SER A 248 26.76 12.21 46.63
N PRO A 249 26.91 13.52 46.32
CA PRO A 249 27.99 14.02 45.46
C PRO A 249 29.22 14.55 46.22
N GLN A 250 30.43 14.28 45.71
CA GLN A 250 31.64 15.05 46.07
C GLN A 250 32.54 15.39 44.87
N ARG A 251 32.53 16.69 44.56
CA ARG A 251 33.65 17.60 44.25
C ARG A 251 35.05 16.99 44.06
N GLY A 252 35.68 17.27 42.92
CA GLY A 252 37.14 17.17 42.72
C GLY A 252 37.57 17.65 41.33
N GLN A 253 38.41 18.68 41.29
CA GLN A 253 38.90 19.39 40.10
C GLN A 253 40.05 18.66 39.36
N ALA A 254 40.28 19.12 38.12
CA ALA A 254 41.58 19.30 37.44
C ALA A 254 41.87 18.40 36.21
N SER A 255 41.85 19.03 35.04
CA SER A 255 42.65 18.70 33.83
C SER A 255 44.03 19.41 33.93
N PRO A 256 44.92 19.41 32.90
CA PRO A 256 45.11 18.52 31.74
C PRO A 256 46.59 18.09 31.59
N HIS A 257 46.95 17.18 30.67
CA HIS A 257 48.28 17.19 30.02
C HIS A 257 48.19 16.88 28.52
N ARG A 258 48.65 17.84 27.72
CA ARG A 258 48.87 17.79 26.26
C ARG A 258 50.13 16.97 25.94
N ARG A 259 50.12 16.22 24.83
CA ARG A 259 51.25 16.24 23.88
C ARG A 259 50.84 15.83 22.46
N ASN A 260 51.11 16.75 21.53
CA ASN A 260 51.13 16.54 20.08
C ASN A 260 52.29 15.60 19.68
N SER A 261 52.13 14.82 18.60
CA SER A 261 52.82 15.04 17.31
C SER A 261 52.63 13.88 16.31
N ARG A 262 52.30 14.27 15.06
CA ARG A 262 52.78 13.79 13.73
C ARG A 262 53.24 12.32 13.63
N GLY A 263 52.81 11.48 12.71
CA GLY A 263 52.16 11.63 11.40
C GLY A 263 52.84 10.65 10.46
N ASP A 264 52.11 9.81 9.71
CA ASP A 264 52.65 9.20 8.49
C ASP A 264 51.57 8.60 7.57
N ARG A 265 51.91 8.60 6.29
CA ARG A 265 51.08 8.38 5.11
C ARG A 265 50.80 6.88 4.83
N ARG A 266 49.73 6.65 4.04
CA ARG A 266 49.14 5.37 3.57
C ARG A 266 50.09 4.48 2.74
N PRO A 267 49.73 3.20 2.44
CA PRO A 267 48.99 2.95 1.20
C PRO A 267 47.86 1.89 1.25
N SER A 268 46.96 2.08 0.28
CA SER A 268 45.91 1.25 -0.35
C SER A 268 45.90 -0.28 -0.13
N GLY A 269 44.70 -0.81 0.10
CA GLY A 269 44.34 -2.23 -0.04
C GLY A 269 42.96 -2.38 -0.71
N GLU A 270 42.87 -3.29 -1.68
CA GLU A 270 41.81 -3.41 -2.68
C GLU A 270 40.48 -4.03 -2.22
N LYS A 271 39.41 -3.58 -2.91
CA LYS A 271 38.14 -4.22 -3.32
C LYS A 271 37.47 -5.30 -2.45
N LYS A 272 36.20 -5.02 -2.09
CA LYS A 272 35.09 -5.99 -2.21
C LYS A 272 34.02 -5.41 -3.14
N PRO A 273 33.47 -6.16 -4.11
CA PRO A 273 32.44 -5.67 -5.00
C PRO A 273 31.13 -5.46 -4.22
N ALA A 274 30.48 -4.34 -4.49
CA ALA A 274 29.16 -4.02 -3.98
C ALA A 274 28.14 -4.95 -4.63
N ASP A 275 27.40 -5.69 -3.81
CA ASP A 275 26.21 -6.41 -4.27
C ASP A 275 25.24 -5.43 -4.92
N SER A 276 24.87 -5.76 -6.15
CA SER A 276 23.88 -5.05 -6.94
C SER A 276 22.56 -5.02 -6.16
N LYS A 277 22.15 -3.82 -5.72
CA LYS A 277 20.80 -3.57 -5.25
C LYS A 277 19.84 -3.90 -6.39
N ALA A 278 19.21 -5.08 -6.31
CA ALA A 278 18.10 -5.43 -7.17
C ALA A 278 17.01 -4.35 -7.04
N MET A 279 16.72 -3.70 -8.16
CA MET A 279 15.61 -2.75 -8.32
C MET A 279 14.30 -3.41 -7.84
N PRO A 280 13.45 -2.71 -7.08
CA PRO A 280 12.16 -3.26 -6.70
C PRO A 280 11.30 -3.41 -7.95
N ASP A 281 11.02 -4.67 -8.30
CA ASP A 281 10.18 -5.06 -9.42
C ASP A 281 8.78 -4.43 -9.32
N LEU A 282 8.59 -3.36 -10.11
CA LEU A 282 7.34 -2.60 -10.25
C LEU A 282 6.20 -3.46 -10.82
N ASN A 283 6.50 -4.64 -11.39
CA ASN A 283 5.51 -5.60 -11.87
C ASN A 283 4.95 -6.54 -10.80
N GLY A 284 5.35 -6.40 -9.53
CA GLY A 284 5.00 -7.36 -8.48
C GLY A 284 3.52 -7.47 -8.12
N TYR A 285 2.66 -6.58 -8.62
CA TYR A 285 1.24 -6.50 -8.30
C TYR A 285 0.34 -7.29 -9.26
N GLN A 286 0.35 -8.62 -9.14
CA GLN A 286 -0.32 -9.52 -10.07
C GLN A 286 -0.80 -10.78 -9.33
N ILE A 287 -2.11 -11.06 -9.25
CA ILE A 287 -2.64 -12.33 -8.68
C ILE A 287 -3.08 -13.26 -9.80
N ARG A 288 -2.39 -14.37 -10.08
CA ARG A 288 -2.73 -15.24 -11.22
C ARG A 288 -4.16 -15.80 -11.06
N VAL A 289 -4.83 -16.00 -12.21
CA VAL A 289 -6.10 -16.71 -12.28
C VAL A 289 -5.80 -18.19 -12.21
#